data_AF-A0A4D7QL63-F1
#
_entry.id   AF-A0A4D7QL63-F1
#
_cell.length_a   1.000
_cell.length_b   1.000
_cell.length_c   1.000
_cell.angle_alpha   90.00
_cell.angle_beta   90.00
_cell.angle_gamma   90.00
#
_symmetry.space_group_name_H-M   'P 1'
#
loop_
_entity.id
_entity.type
_entity.pdbx_description
1 polymer ?
#
loop_
_entity_poly.entity_id
_entity_poly.type
_entity_poly.pdbx_seq_one_letter_code
_entity_poly.pdbx_strand_id
1 'polypeptide(L)' 'MADMCANCRNYWEQRGTSAGLCRAHPPVLVPSDGTARWPGVARSDWCGEYRIIPPPENPGIRRAVAL' A
#
# COMPACT_ATOMS: atom_id res chain seq x y z
N MET A 1 -9.42 -12.74 -1.18
CA MET A 1 -9.15 -11.38 -0.64
C MET A 1 -9.49 -10.41 -1.74
N ALA A 2 -10.18 -9.29 -1.45
CA ALA A 2 -10.49 -8.30 -2.48
C ALA A 2 -9.26 -7.42 -2.73
N ASP A 3 -8.92 -7.22 -4.00
CA ASP A 3 -7.80 -6.39 -4.48
C ASP A 3 -8.11 -4.90 -4.32
N MET A 4 -8.27 -4.45 -3.08
CA MET A 4 -8.60 -3.08 -2.71
C MET A 4 -7.42 -2.41 -2.01
N CYS A 5 -7.39 -1.08 -2.01
CA CYS A 5 -6.37 -0.28 -1.36
C CYS A 5 -6.17 -0.69 0.10
N ALA A 6 -7.22 -0.94 0.87
CA ALA A 6 -7.12 -1.36 2.28
C ALA A 6 -6.26 -2.63 2.50
N ASN A 7 -6.12 -3.49 1.49
CA ASN A 7 -5.32 -4.72 1.55
C ASN A 7 -4.01 -4.62 0.77
N CYS A 8 -3.69 -3.47 0.19
CA CYS A 8 -2.55 -3.28 -0.68
C CYS A 8 -1.31 -2.83 0.12
N ARG A 9 -0.15 -3.40 -0.19
CA ARG A 9 1.16 -3.01 0.37
C ARG A 9 1.46 -1.52 0.20
N ASN A 10 0.96 -0.92 -0.88
CA ASN A 10 1.25 0.46 -1.24
C ASN A 10 0.26 1.46 -0.61
N TYR A 11 -0.76 0.99 0.10
CA TYR A 11 -1.71 1.86 0.79
C TYR A 11 -1.17 2.28 2.16
N TRP A 12 -1.24 3.58 2.43
CA TRP A 12 -0.86 4.15 3.71
C TRP A 12 -2.07 4.78 4.39
N GLU A 13 -2.47 4.22 5.53
CA GLU A 13 -3.59 4.73 6.32
C GLU A 13 -3.21 6.05 7.01
N GLN A 14 -4.05 7.08 6.86
CA GLN A 14 -3.88 8.35 7.54
C GLN A 14 -4.79 8.40 8.77
N ARG A 15 -4.24 8.81 9.93
CA ARG A 15 -5.04 8.94 11.15
C ARG A 15 -5.91 10.20 11.06
N GLY A 16 -7.19 10.06 11.40
CA GLY A 16 -8.13 11.18 11.46
C GLY A 16 -8.78 11.55 10.12
N THR A 17 -8.55 10.78 9.06
CA THR A 17 -9.21 10.94 7.76
C THR A 17 -9.86 9.64 7.31
N SER A 18 -10.96 9.73 6.54
CA SER A 18 -11.61 8.55 5.95
C SER A 18 -10.90 8.04 4.69
N ALA A 19 -9.91 8.78 4.19
CA ALA A 19 -9.05 8.42 3.07
C ALA A 19 -7.63 8.10 3.55
N GLY A 20 -6.94 7.23 2.79
CA GLY A 20 -5.50 7.00 2.92
C GLY A 20 -4.75 7.49 1.68
N LEU A 21 -3.47 7.17 1.58
CA LEU A 21 -2.62 7.57 0.46
C LEU A 21 -2.19 6.35 -0.36
N CYS A 22 -2.25 6.45 -1.69
CA CYS A 22 -1.69 5.44 -2.59
C CYS A 22 -0.24 5.79 -2.93
N ARG A 23 0.70 4.89 -2.59
CA ARG A 23 2.14 5.05 -2.85
C ARG A 23 2.67 4.15 -3.97
N ALA A 24 1.79 3.72 -4.88
CA ALA A 24 2.20 2.94 -6.05
C ALA A 24 3.12 3.73 -6.99
N HIS A 25 2.99 5.06 -7.00
CA HIS A 25 3.84 5.98 -7.75
C HIS A 25 4.44 7.07 -6.84
N PRO A 26 5.49 7.78 -7.31
CA PRO A 26 6.02 8.95 -6.61
C PRO A 26 4.95 10.02 -6.36
N PRO A 27 5.11 10.85 -5.32
CA PRO A 27 4.21 11.96 -5.06
C PRO A 27 4.26 12.97 -6.20
N VAL A 28 3.12 13.61 -6.46
CA VAL A 28 2.98 14.61 -7.53
C VAL A 28 3.18 16.00 -6.93
N LEU A 29 3.87 16.87 -7.67
CA LEU A 29 4.02 18.27 -7.28
C LEU A 29 2.66 18.98 -7.35
N VAL A 30 2.28 19.63 -6.25
CA VAL A 30 1.10 20.47 -6.16
C VAL A 30 1.49 21.86 -6.68
N PRO A 31 0.93 22.32 -7.83
CA PRO A 31 1.34 23.58 -8.44
C PRO A 31 1.12 24.80 -7.53
N SER A 32 0.11 24.74 -6.66
CA SER A 32 -0.33 25.86 -5.84
C SER A 32 0.62 26.22 -4.70
N ASP A 33 1.31 25.23 -4.14
CA ASP A 33 2.11 25.40 -2.92
C ASP A 33 3.50 24.75 -3.01
N GLY A 34 3.85 24.15 -4.14
CA GLY A 34 5.17 23.56 -4.39
C GLY A 34 5.44 22.29 -3.59
N THR A 35 4.48 21.78 -2.83
CA THR A 35 4.64 20.55 -2.05
C THR A 35 4.41 19.31 -2.91
N ALA A 36 5.09 18.20 -2.60
CA ALA A 36 4.84 16.91 -3.24
C ALA A 36 3.87 16.08 -2.40
N ARG A 37 2.76 15.62 -2.98
CA ARG A 37 1.75 14.82 -2.27
C ARG A 37 1.41 13.54 -3.02
N TRP A 38 1.24 12.46 -2.27
CA TRP A 38 0.64 11.25 -2.81
C TRP A 38 -0.87 11.45 -3.01
N PRO A 39 -1.48 10.76 -3.99
CA PRO A 39 -2.93 10.82 -4.18
C PRO A 39 -3.66 10.19 -2.99
N GLY A 40 -4.69 10.89 -2.52
CA GLY A 40 -5.65 10.36 -1.56
C GLY A 40 -6.59 9.37 -2.22
N VAL A 41 -6.83 8.22 -1.59
CA VAL A 41 -7.70 7.14 -2.08
C VAL A 41 -8.56 6.57 -0.95
N ALA A 42 -9.74 6.10 -1.30
CA ALA A 42 -10.61 5.39 -0.37
C ALA A 42 -10.08 3.97 -0.11
N ARG A 43 -10.46 3.40 1.03
CA ARG A 43 -10.11 2.02 1.42
C ARG A 43 -10.56 0.99 0.38
N SER A 44 -11.67 1.25 -0.30
CA SER A 44 -12.29 0.37 -1.30
C SER A 44 -11.79 0.59 -2.73
N ASP A 45 -10.93 1.59 -2.97
CA ASP A 45 -10.45 1.88 -4.32
C ASP A 45 -9.50 0.78 -4.84
N TRP A 46 -9.35 0.73 -6.16
CA TRP A 46 -8.40 -0.15 -6.85
C TRP A 46 -7.81 0.55 -8.06
N CYS A 47 -6.48 0.55 -8.16
CA CYS A 47 -5.73 1.22 -9.22
C CYS A 47 -5.08 0.27 -10.24
N GLY A 48 -5.35 -1.05 -10.16
CA GLY A 48 -4.72 -2.06 -11.03
C GLY A 48 -3.32 -2.51 -10.59
N GLU A 49 -2.65 -1.78 -9.70
CA GLU A 49 -1.30 -2.09 -9.20
C GLU A 49 -1.32 -2.70 -7.79
N TYR A 50 -2.24 -3.63 -7.54
CA TYR A 50 -2.35 -4.32 -6.25
C TYR A 50 -1.07 -5.13 -5.95
N ARG A 51 -0.50 -4.92 -4.77
CA ARG A 51 0.69 -5.65 -4.30
C ARG A 51 0.41 -6.22 -2.92
N ILE A 52 0.61 -7.52 -2.75
CA ILE A 52 0.48 -8.19 -1.46
C ILE A 52 1.70 -7.85 -0.59
N ILE A 53 1.50 -7.62 0.70
CA ILE A 53 2.60 -7.64 1.66
C ILE A 53 3.05 -9.09 1.76
N PRO A 54 4.24 -9.48 1.27
CA PRO A 54 4.72 -10.83 1.45
C PRO A 54 4.72 -11.13 2.95
N PRO A 55 4.31 -12.34 3.37
CA PRO A 55 4.40 -12.71 4.76
C PRO A 55 5.85 -12.49 5.24
N PRO A 56 6.07 -12.03 6.49
CA PRO A 56 7.42 -11.90 7.02
C PRO A 56 8.09 -13.26 6.85
N GLU A 57 9.17 -13.29 6.07
CA GLU A 57 9.93 -14.51 5.91
C GLU A 57 10.50 -14.87 7.28
N ASN A 58 10.03 -15.99 7.83
CA ASN A 58 10.57 -16.52 9.07
C ASN A 58 11.74 -17.43 8.67
N PRO A 59 13.01 -16.97 8.74
CA PRO A 59 14.15 -17.74 8.27
C PRO A 59 14.30 -19.10 8.98
N GLY A 60 13.66 -19.27 10.16
CA GLY A 60 13.67 -20.52 10.92
C GLY A 60 12.77 -21.65 10.40
N ILE A 61 11.82 -21.39 9.48
CA ILE A 61 10.86 -22.41 9.00
C ILE A 61 11.36 -23.17 7.75
N ARG A 62 12.40 -22.68 7.06
CA ARG A 62 12.89 -23.28 5.80
C ARG A 62 13.61 -24.64 5.97
N ARG A 63 13.63 -25.25 7.16
CA ARG A 63 14.40 -26.48 7.44
C ARG A 63 13.59 -27.69 7.92
N ALA A 64 12.26 -27.63 7.98
CA ALA A 64 11.45 -28.73 8.53
C ALA A 64 10.59 -29.48 7.49
N VAL A 65 10.90 -29.37 6.20
CA VAL A 65 10.30 -30.25 5.17
C VAL A 65 11.38 -30.66 4.18
N ALA A 66 12.04 -31.78 4.48
CA ALA A 66 12.56 -32.73 3.50
C ALA A 66 13.04 -34.00 4.24
N LEU A 67 12.16 -35.01 4.24
CA LEU A 67 12.36 -36.46 4.30
C LEU A 67 13.14 -37.06 5.50
#